data_AF-A0A9N8HJ86-F1
#
_entry.id   AF-A0A9N8HJ86-F1
#
_cell.length_a   1.000
_cell.length_b   1.000
_cell.length_c   1.000
_cell.angle_alpha   90.00
_cell.angle_beta   90.00
_cell.angle_gamma   90.00
#
_symmetry.space_group_name_H-M   'P 1'
#
loop_
_entity.id
_entity.type
_entity.pdbx_description
1 polymer ?
#
loop_
_entity_poly.entity_id
_entity_poly.type
_entity_poly.pdbx_seq_one_letter_code
_entity_poly.pdbx_strand_id
1 'polypeptide(L)'
;MVKTSTLSMLVACPFLALGVQGEGANVTCPEYRQFNPSRFEAEYVDDEGLSIQYMAPNGCECVEGMDDMHCKFCETDEGCQSENANQFCRRGVTVHANDTYKSFKCRLSPVLELLMPRGELSLHMDQINRSAHMVLYNWEMAEPINGGHAIECNFYGCDMIPGEQDVTCEESVCDCTDQCSDFSNNIVLYMSGHEAFFNVTGDGVGEHHVELHMEGAPFDIAAICTASACVEGLGLDLNKNMTSFDLQGVGNSTEVGK
;
A
#
# COMPACT_ATOMS: atom_id res chain seq x y z
N MET A 1 38.55 -51.78 29.28
CA MET A 1 38.70 -50.38 29.76
C MET A 1 38.51 -49.46 28.57
N VAL A 2 37.70 -48.42 28.71
CA VAL A 2 37.44 -47.44 27.64
C VAL A 2 38.42 -46.28 27.77
N LYS A 3 39.03 -45.85 26.66
CA LYS A 3 39.52 -44.47 26.52
C LYS A 3 39.49 -44.01 25.06
N THR A 4 38.44 -43.26 24.78
CA THR A 4 38.28 -42.19 23.78
C THR A 4 39.55 -41.70 23.05
N SER A 5 39.46 -41.55 21.72
CA SER A 5 39.64 -40.21 21.11
C SER A 5 38.92 -40.08 19.76
N THR A 6 38.08 -39.05 19.69
CA THR A 6 37.71 -38.26 18.50
C THR A 6 38.97 -37.63 17.85
N LEU A 7 39.01 -36.97 16.68
CA LEU A 7 38.11 -36.56 15.58
C LEU A 7 39.05 -36.48 14.32
N SER A 8 38.70 -36.19 13.06
CA SER A 8 37.47 -35.83 12.33
C SER A 8 37.69 -36.09 10.82
N MET A 9 36.63 -36.22 10.02
CA MET A 9 36.68 -35.81 8.59
C MET A 9 35.27 -35.47 8.07
N LEU A 10 35.12 -34.25 7.55
CA LEU A 10 33.88 -33.80 6.91
C LEU A 10 33.63 -34.58 5.63
N VAL A 11 32.39 -35.02 5.42
CA VAL A 11 31.86 -35.36 4.10
C VAL A 11 30.59 -34.54 3.89
N ALA A 12 30.62 -33.65 2.91
CA ALA A 12 29.47 -32.86 2.50
C ALA A 12 28.56 -33.69 1.57
N CYS A 13 27.28 -33.77 1.88
CA CYS A 13 26.16 -34.19 1.02
C CYS A 13 24.85 -34.12 1.85
N PRO A 14 23.66 -34.11 1.22
CA PRO A 14 23.00 -32.90 0.75
C PRO A 14 21.77 -32.56 1.61
N PHE A 15 21.31 -31.31 1.61
CA PHE A 15 19.99 -30.99 2.16
C PHE A 15 18.88 -31.43 1.19
N LEU A 16 18.63 -32.73 1.19
CA LEU A 16 17.33 -33.31 0.89
C LEU A 16 16.32 -32.82 1.93
N ALA A 17 15.09 -32.58 1.48
CA ALA A 17 14.00 -32.14 2.34
C ALA A 17 13.77 -33.10 3.51
N LEU A 18 13.89 -32.58 4.73
CA LEU A 18 13.28 -33.14 5.92
C LEU A 18 12.36 -32.07 6.48
N GLY A 19 11.09 -32.12 6.05
CA GLY A 19 10.05 -31.26 6.58
C GLY A 19 9.87 -31.56 8.06
N VAL A 20 10.07 -30.54 8.90
CA VAL A 20 9.60 -30.56 10.28
C VAL A 20 8.12 -30.19 10.22
N GLN A 21 7.27 -31.20 10.00
CA GLN A 21 5.84 -31.08 10.29
C GLN A 21 5.66 -31.00 11.80
N GLY A 22 5.78 -29.78 12.34
CA GLY A 22 4.86 -29.39 13.39
C GLY A 22 3.48 -29.25 12.76
N GLU A 23 2.41 -29.66 13.45
CA GLU A 23 1.03 -29.41 13.05
C GLU A 23 0.64 -27.93 13.29
N GLY A 24 1.44 -27.02 12.72
CA GLY A 24 1.05 -25.63 12.53
C GLY A 24 0.15 -25.53 11.30
N ALA A 25 -0.88 -24.69 11.37
CA ALA A 25 -1.72 -24.41 10.22
C ALA A 25 -0.85 -23.94 9.03
N ASN A 26 -1.22 -24.35 7.81
CA ASN A 26 -0.57 -23.87 6.59
C ASN A 26 -1.06 -22.43 6.30
N VAL A 27 -0.61 -21.48 7.13
CA VAL A 27 -0.97 -20.06 7.04
C VAL A 27 -0.49 -19.53 5.70
N THR A 28 -1.44 -19.27 4.81
CA THR A 28 -1.18 -18.69 3.49
C THR A 28 -1.43 -17.19 3.61
N CYS A 29 -0.38 -16.38 3.55
CA CYS A 29 -0.51 -14.93 3.59
C CYS A 29 -0.99 -14.38 2.23
N PRO A 30 -1.69 -13.23 2.22
CA PRO A 30 -2.01 -12.49 1.00
C PRO A 30 -0.77 -11.97 0.25
N GLU A 31 -1.00 -11.41 -0.94
CA GLU A 31 0.01 -10.71 -1.76
C GLU A 31 0.82 -9.70 -0.94
N TYR A 32 2.15 -9.65 -1.18
CA TYR A 32 3.13 -8.80 -0.49
C TYR A 32 3.24 -9.05 1.03
N ARG A 33 2.77 -10.20 1.54
CA ARG A 33 2.87 -10.57 2.95
C ARG A 33 3.60 -11.90 3.18
N GLN A 34 4.40 -11.94 4.25
CA GLN A 34 5.12 -13.12 4.73
C GLN A 34 4.66 -13.53 6.12
N PHE A 35 4.70 -14.83 6.42
CA PHE A 35 4.37 -15.34 7.74
C PHE A 35 5.54 -15.19 8.70
N ASN A 36 5.38 -14.38 9.75
CA ASN A 36 6.32 -14.24 10.85
C ASN A 36 5.81 -14.99 12.10
N PRO A 37 6.37 -16.17 12.44
CA PRO A 37 5.92 -16.94 13.60
C PRO A 37 6.19 -16.22 14.93
N SER A 38 7.05 -15.20 14.96
CA SER A 38 7.32 -14.38 16.14
C SER A 38 6.22 -13.35 16.44
N ARG A 39 5.37 -13.05 15.44
CA ARG A 39 4.18 -12.20 15.54
C ARG A 39 2.90 -13.00 15.81
N PHE A 40 2.98 -14.33 15.86
CA PHE A 40 1.84 -15.20 16.12
C PHE A 40 1.50 -15.23 17.63
N GLU A 41 0.96 -14.13 18.12
CA GLU A 41 0.38 -14.05 19.47
C GLU A 41 -1.09 -14.49 19.39
N ALA A 42 -1.45 -15.53 20.15
CA ALA A 42 -2.77 -16.17 20.10
C ALA A 42 -3.88 -15.35 20.79
N GLU A 43 -3.73 -14.02 20.88
CA GLU A 43 -4.50 -13.15 21.80
C GLU A 43 -5.41 -12.14 21.07
N TYR A 44 -5.23 -11.95 19.76
CA TYR A 44 -6.11 -11.12 18.90
C TYR A 44 -6.64 -11.91 17.69
N VAL A 45 -7.51 -12.87 17.99
CA VAL A 45 -8.15 -13.73 17.01
C VAL A 45 -9.66 -13.61 17.20
N ASP A 46 -10.41 -13.36 16.13
CA ASP A 46 -11.86 -13.53 16.16
C ASP A 46 -12.23 -15.03 16.19
N ASP A 47 -13.53 -15.34 16.32
CA ASP A 47 -14.01 -16.74 16.35
C ASP A 47 -13.71 -17.52 15.04
N GLU A 48 -13.25 -16.86 13.96
CA GLU A 48 -12.94 -17.49 12.67
C GLU A 48 -11.43 -17.69 12.40
N GLY A 49 -10.54 -17.22 13.28
CA GLY A 49 -9.09 -17.40 13.12
C GLY A 49 -8.36 -16.22 12.45
N LEU A 50 -9.08 -15.15 12.13
CA LEU A 50 -8.54 -13.98 11.45
C LEU A 50 -7.96 -12.99 12.46
N SER A 51 -6.91 -12.26 12.05
CA SER A 51 -6.60 -11.02 12.76
C SER A 51 -7.57 -9.96 12.26
N ILE A 52 -7.90 -8.99 13.11
CA ILE A 52 -8.78 -7.86 12.75
C ILE A 52 -8.04 -6.87 11.82
N GLN A 53 -6.92 -7.28 11.23
CA GLN A 53 -5.95 -6.47 10.49
C GLN A 53 -6.12 -6.73 8.98
N TYR A 54 -6.95 -5.93 8.30
CA TYR A 54 -6.95 -5.79 6.84
C TYR A 54 -7.03 -7.11 6.05
N MET A 55 -7.83 -8.05 6.54
CA MET A 55 -8.12 -9.35 5.90
C MET A 55 -6.90 -10.28 5.76
N ALA A 56 -5.87 -10.12 6.60
CA ALA A 56 -4.74 -11.04 6.67
C ALA A 56 -4.91 -12.06 7.82
N PRO A 57 -4.46 -13.32 7.67
CA PRO A 57 -4.37 -14.24 8.80
C PRO A 57 -3.37 -13.75 9.86
N ASN A 58 -3.61 -14.11 11.12
CA ASN A 58 -2.71 -13.81 12.22
C ASN A 58 -1.26 -14.27 11.94
N GLY A 59 -0.31 -13.36 12.16
CA GLY A 59 1.12 -13.58 11.89
C GLY A 59 1.59 -13.22 10.47
N CYS A 60 0.75 -12.64 9.60
CA CYS A 60 1.17 -12.17 8.27
C CYS A 60 1.58 -10.68 8.27
N GLU A 61 2.88 -10.40 8.15
CA GLU A 61 3.47 -9.06 8.03
C GLU A 61 3.85 -8.71 6.59
N CYS A 62 4.12 -7.44 6.28
CA CYS A 62 4.61 -7.04 4.95
C CYS A 62 6.00 -7.63 4.66
N VAL A 63 6.27 -7.96 3.40
CA VAL A 63 7.63 -8.29 2.92
C VAL A 63 8.54 -7.06 2.96
N GLU A 64 9.86 -7.27 3.02
CA GLU A 64 10.84 -6.18 3.01
C GLU A 64 10.71 -5.30 1.75
N GLY A 65 10.72 -3.98 1.91
CA GLY A 65 10.49 -3.01 0.83
C GLY A 65 9.02 -2.67 0.56
N MET A 66 8.08 -3.40 1.17
CA MET A 66 6.64 -3.11 1.18
C MET A 66 6.16 -2.67 2.57
N ASP A 67 5.22 -1.74 2.61
CA ASP A 67 4.65 -1.18 3.83
C ASP A 67 3.20 -0.71 3.56
N ASP A 68 2.61 -0.03 4.54
CA ASP A 68 1.33 0.66 4.46
C ASP A 68 0.13 -0.29 4.36
N MET A 69 -1.06 0.30 4.20
CA MET A 69 -2.32 -0.40 3.96
C MET A 69 -2.16 -1.50 2.90
N HIS A 70 -2.66 -2.70 3.25
CA HIS A 70 -2.54 -3.93 2.46
C HIS A 70 -1.11 -4.35 2.06
N CYS A 71 -0.05 -3.76 2.64
CA CYS A 71 1.35 -3.97 2.23
C CYS A 71 1.58 -3.59 0.76
N LYS A 72 0.90 -2.56 0.26
CA LYS A 72 0.91 -2.18 -1.17
C LYS A 72 1.73 -0.92 -1.47
N PHE A 73 2.16 -0.17 -0.46
CA PHE A 73 3.12 0.91 -0.66
C PHE A 73 4.53 0.34 -0.78
N CYS A 74 5.20 0.61 -1.89
CA CYS A 74 6.60 0.25 -2.11
C CYS A 74 7.52 1.47 -1.96
N GLU A 75 8.72 1.25 -1.42
CA GLU A 75 9.82 2.23 -1.50
C GLU A 75 10.91 1.83 -2.51
N THR A 76 11.07 0.52 -2.74
CA THR A 76 12.09 -0.08 -3.60
C THR A 76 11.48 -1.14 -4.51
N ASP A 77 12.19 -1.46 -5.60
CA ASP A 77 11.78 -2.54 -6.52
C ASP A 77 11.73 -3.92 -5.85
N GLU A 78 12.55 -4.14 -4.80
CA GLU A 78 12.69 -5.43 -4.11
C GLU A 78 11.37 -5.90 -3.51
N GLY A 79 10.58 -4.98 -2.96
CA GLY A 79 9.25 -5.28 -2.42
C GLY A 79 8.29 -5.79 -3.49
N CYS A 80 8.22 -5.11 -4.64
CA CYS A 80 7.39 -5.55 -5.78
C CYS A 80 7.88 -6.87 -6.40
N GLN A 81 9.20 -7.06 -6.44
CA GLN A 81 9.82 -8.25 -7.04
C GLN A 81 9.65 -9.52 -6.21
N SER A 82 9.17 -9.42 -4.97
CA SER A 82 8.83 -10.56 -4.11
C SER A 82 7.73 -11.46 -4.69
N GLU A 83 6.69 -10.85 -5.30
CA GLU A 83 5.57 -11.55 -5.95
C GLU A 83 5.86 -11.81 -7.44
N ASN A 84 6.42 -10.82 -8.14
CA ASN A 84 6.71 -10.92 -9.57
C ASN A 84 7.99 -10.17 -9.91
N ALA A 85 9.05 -10.92 -10.28
CA ALA A 85 10.36 -10.38 -10.65
C ALA A 85 10.38 -9.42 -11.86
N ASN A 86 9.25 -9.22 -12.56
CA ASN A 86 9.08 -8.23 -13.63
C ASN A 86 8.30 -6.97 -13.19
N GLN A 87 7.95 -6.85 -11.91
CA GLN A 87 7.40 -5.64 -11.33
C GLN A 87 8.50 -4.71 -10.82
N PHE A 88 8.18 -3.42 -10.81
CA PHE A 88 9.04 -2.34 -10.34
C PHE A 88 8.21 -1.36 -9.50
N CYS A 89 8.86 -0.66 -8.58
CA CYS A 89 8.20 0.31 -7.72
C CYS A 89 8.11 1.68 -8.41
N ARG A 90 6.93 2.00 -8.95
CA ARG A 90 6.65 3.32 -9.51
C ARG A 90 6.15 4.26 -8.41
N ARG A 91 7.03 5.16 -7.97
CA ARG A 91 6.70 6.26 -7.05
C ARG A 91 6.17 7.49 -7.80
N GLY A 92 5.33 8.28 -7.13
CA GLY A 92 4.65 9.47 -7.65
C GLY A 92 3.14 9.29 -7.78
N VAL A 93 2.41 10.41 -7.73
CA VAL A 93 0.94 10.46 -7.60
C VAL A 93 0.16 10.19 -8.88
N THR A 94 0.73 10.47 -10.05
CA THR A 94 0.05 10.31 -11.35
C THR A 94 -0.42 8.87 -11.56
N VAL A 95 -1.70 8.69 -11.86
CA VAL A 95 -2.29 7.40 -12.23
C VAL A 95 -1.88 7.07 -13.66
N HIS A 96 -1.44 5.84 -13.93
CA HIS A 96 -1.09 5.38 -15.26
C HIS A 96 -1.99 4.22 -15.71
N ALA A 97 -2.14 4.03 -17.03
CA ALA A 97 -3.02 2.98 -17.58
C ALA A 97 -2.57 1.53 -17.31
N ASN A 98 -1.39 1.34 -16.69
CA ASN A 98 -0.87 0.05 -16.22
C ASN A 98 -0.65 0.02 -14.70
N ASP A 99 -1.10 1.03 -13.95
CA ASP A 99 -1.34 0.85 -12.52
C ASP A 99 -2.55 -0.08 -12.36
N THR A 100 -2.49 -1.00 -11.40
CA THR A 100 -3.68 -1.72 -10.92
C THR A 100 -4.24 -1.06 -9.65
N TYR A 101 -3.38 -0.32 -8.95
CA TYR A 101 -3.69 0.43 -7.75
C TYR A 101 -2.71 1.60 -7.58
N LYS A 102 -2.99 2.52 -6.65
CA LYS A 102 -2.01 3.47 -6.09
C LYS A 102 -2.16 3.52 -4.56
N SER A 103 -1.07 3.36 -3.82
CA SER A 103 -1.07 3.55 -2.36
C SER A 103 -0.40 4.89 -2.01
N PHE A 104 -0.94 5.58 -1.02
CA PHE A 104 -0.49 6.87 -0.51
C PHE A 104 -0.27 6.76 0.99
N LYS A 105 0.94 7.05 1.44
CA LYS A 105 1.32 7.11 2.85
C LYS A 105 1.49 8.57 3.25
N CYS A 106 0.72 9.03 4.23
CA CYS A 106 0.58 10.45 4.49
C CYS A 106 0.69 10.83 5.97
N ARG A 107 1.25 12.01 6.21
CA ARG A 107 1.15 12.73 7.49
C ARG A 107 0.07 13.80 7.39
N LEU A 108 -0.73 13.97 8.45
CA LEU A 108 -1.75 15.02 8.47
C LEU A 108 -1.14 16.41 8.26
N SER A 109 -1.90 17.34 7.68
CA SER A 109 -1.52 18.74 7.65
C SER A 109 -1.44 19.31 9.08
N PRO A 110 -0.63 20.36 9.34
CA PRO A 110 -0.46 20.91 10.70
C PRO A 110 -1.76 21.39 11.36
N VAL A 111 -2.82 21.65 10.60
CA VAL A 111 -4.14 22.01 11.14
C VAL A 111 -4.85 20.78 11.70
N LEU A 112 -4.77 19.64 11.01
CA LEU A 112 -5.37 18.39 11.45
C LEU A 112 -4.51 17.66 12.50
N GLU A 113 -3.18 17.85 12.49
CA GLU A 113 -2.29 17.41 13.59
C GLU A 113 -2.66 18.05 14.95
N LEU A 114 -3.31 19.22 14.98
CA LEU A 114 -3.82 19.82 16.23
C LEU A 114 -5.06 19.09 16.76
N LEU A 115 -5.83 18.45 15.90
CA LEU A 115 -7.02 17.67 16.26
C LEU A 115 -6.68 16.21 16.56
N MET A 116 -5.75 15.64 15.79
CA MET A 116 -5.19 14.29 15.98
C MET A 116 -3.66 14.36 15.99
N PRO A 117 -3.05 14.66 17.17
CA PRO A 117 -1.61 14.72 17.31
C PRO A 117 -0.95 13.40 16.93
N ARG A 118 -0.06 13.44 15.94
CA ARG A 118 0.63 12.27 15.36
C ARG A 118 -0.32 11.31 14.62
N GLY A 119 -1.41 11.86 14.07
CA GLY A 119 -2.25 11.16 13.12
C GLY A 119 -1.55 11.01 11.78
N GLU A 120 -1.58 9.79 11.26
CA GLU A 120 -1.17 9.44 9.90
C GLU A 120 -2.41 8.99 9.11
N LEU A 121 -2.37 9.21 7.81
CA LEU A 121 -3.41 8.87 6.86
C LEU A 121 -2.82 7.93 5.82
N SER A 122 -3.49 6.81 5.57
CA SER A 122 -3.19 5.93 4.45
C SER A 122 -4.37 5.89 3.50
N LEU A 123 -4.10 5.99 2.21
CA LEU A 123 -5.10 5.97 1.16
C LEU A 123 -4.69 4.96 0.07
N HIS A 124 -5.52 3.97 -0.17
CA HIS A 124 -5.35 2.99 -1.22
C HIS A 124 -6.42 3.19 -2.29
N MET A 125 -5.99 3.41 -3.53
CA MET A 125 -6.85 3.54 -4.70
C MET A 125 -6.76 2.26 -5.52
N ASP A 126 -7.87 1.56 -5.72
CA ASP A 126 -7.99 0.38 -6.58
C ASP A 126 -8.62 0.79 -7.93
N GLN A 127 -7.79 0.77 -8.98
CA GLN A 127 -8.20 1.19 -10.32
C GLN A 127 -9.03 0.11 -11.04
N ILE A 128 -8.92 -1.16 -10.64
CA ILE A 128 -9.69 -2.27 -11.21
C ILE A 128 -11.13 -2.23 -10.69
N ASN A 129 -11.29 -2.06 -9.38
CA ASN A 129 -12.58 -2.05 -8.71
C ASN A 129 -13.27 -0.67 -8.70
N ARG A 130 -12.58 0.39 -9.17
CA ARG A 130 -13.05 1.80 -9.12
C ARG A 130 -13.46 2.20 -7.71
N SER A 131 -12.58 1.92 -6.75
CA SER A 131 -12.80 2.17 -5.33
C SER A 131 -11.56 2.74 -4.67
N ALA A 132 -11.73 3.46 -3.57
CA ALA A 132 -10.63 3.83 -2.70
C ALA A 132 -10.95 3.49 -1.25
N HIS A 133 -9.92 3.26 -0.45
CA HIS A 133 -10.02 3.06 0.99
C HIS A 133 -9.08 4.03 1.66
N MET A 134 -9.56 4.77 2.66
CA MET A 134 -8.77 5.72 3.44
C MET A 134 -8.92 5.37 4.91
N VAL A 135 -7.81 5.31 5.62
CA VAL A 135 -7.78 5.09 7.07
C VAL A 135 -6.94 6.16 7.73
N LEU A 136 -7.40 6.57 8.91
CA LEU A 136 -6.74 7.56 9.73
C LEU A 136 -6.47 6.97 11.11
N TYR A 137 -5.20 6.91 11.50
CA TYR A 137 -4.74 6.21 12.69
C TYR A 137 -3.68 7.05 13.43
N ASN A 138 -3.35 6.68 14.67
CA ASN A 138 -2.27 7.32 15.42
C ASN A 138 -1.02 6.44 15.39
N TRP A 139 0.14 6.97 14.99
CA TRP A 139 1.33 6.11 14.85
C TRP A 139 1.81 5.51 16.18
N GLU A 140 1.46 6.10 17.33
CA GLU A 140 1.84 5.59 18.66
C GLU A 140 0.92 4.50 19.22
N MET A 141 -0.10 4.05 18.47
CA MET A 141 -0.79 2.80 18.79
C MET A 141 0.21 1.63 18.64
N ALA A 142 0.10 0.59 19.47
CA ALA A 142 1.01 -0.56 19.43
C ALA A 142 1.07 -1.25 18.05
N GLU A 143 -0.02 -1.11 17.29
CA GLU A 143 -0.11 -1.44 15.88
C GLU A 143 -0.77 -0.24 15.18
N PRO A 144 -0.04 0.60 14.43
CA PRO A 144 -0.60 1.85 13.93
C PRO A 144 -1.50 1.64 12.71
N ILE A 145 -0.98 0.99 11.66
CA ILE A 145 -1.76 0.60 10.48
C ILE A 145 -2.60 -0.64 10.72
N ASN A 146 -2.28 -1.49 11.71
CA ASN A 146 -3.00 -2.75 11.96
C ASN A 146 -3.89 -2.75 13.23
N GLY A 147 -3.85 -1.70 14.05
CA GLY A 147 -4.69 -1.56 15.25
C GLY A 147 -5.96 -0.75 14.96
N GLY A 148 -6.65 -0.25 16.00
CA GLY A 148 -7.86 0.55 15.77
C GLY A 148 -7.56 1.86 15.03
N HIS A 149 -8.25 2.09 13.90
CA HIS A 149 -8.26 3.37 13.19
C HIS A 149 -9.24 4.33 13.87
N ALA A 150 -8.93 5.62 13.90
CA ALA A 150 -9.91 6.61 14.34
C ALA A 150 -11.04 6.74 13.31
N ILE A 151 -10.68 6.87 12.03
CA ILE A 151 -11.62 7.04 10.91
C ILE A 151 -11.25 6.02 9.83
N GLU A 152 -12.26 5.37 9.26
CA GLU A 152 -12.16 4.49 8.11
C GLU A 152 -13.21 4.91 7.07
N CYS A 153 -12.79 5.12 5.83
CA CYS A 153 -13.66 5.53 4.73
C CYS A 153 -13.44 4.64 3.51
N ASN A 154 -14.53 4.06 3.01
CA ASN A 154 -14.60 3.40 1.71
C ASN A 154 -15.20 4.38 0.70
N PHE A 155 -14.68 4.40 -0.52
CA PHE A 155 -15.17 5.23 -1.62
C PHE A 155 -15.44 4.35 -2.84
N TYR A 156 -16.51 4.64 -3.56
CA TYR A 156 -17.01 3.82 -4.66
C TYR A 156 -17.28 4.67 -5.91
N GLY A 157 -17.27 4.02 -7.08
CA GLY A 157 -17.48 4.70 -8.36
C GLY A 157 -16.33 5.65 -8.72
N CYS A 158 -15.14 5.44 -8.18
CA CYS A 158 -14.01 6.34 -8.42
C CYS A 158 -13.62 6.40 -9.90
N ASP A 159 -13.40 7.60 -10.43
CA ASP A 159 -12.84 7.86 -11.75
C ASP A 159 -11.36 8.24 -11.59
N MET A 160 -10.49 7.40 -12.14
CA MET A 160 -9.03 7.48 -12.00
C MET A 160 -8.43 7.58 -13.40
N ILE A 161 -8.39 8.80 -13.94
CA ILE A 161 -8.05 9.04 -15.34
C ILE A 161 -6.53 8.89 -15.56
N PRO A 162 -6.08 8.00 -16.48
CA PRO A 162 -4.65 7.84 -16.76
C PRO A 162 -3.99 9.12 -17.28
N GLY A 163 -2.92 9.54 -16.61
CA GLY A 163 -2.20 10.80 -16.85
C GLY A 163 -2.61 11.93 -15.90
N GLU A 164 -3.67 11.73 -15.10
CA GLU A 164 -4.12 12.67 -14.08
C GLU A 164 -3.71 12.18 -12.66
N GLN A 165 -3.99 13.01 -11.67
CA GLN A 165 -3.65 12.76 -10.25
C GLN A 165 -4.80 13.06 -9.29
N ASP A 166 -5.78 13.86 -9.74
CA ASP A 166 -7.04 14.07 -9.04
C ASP A 166 -7.97 12.88 -9.27
N VAL A 167 -8.80 12.57 -8.28
CA VAL A 167 -9.74 11.43 -8.33
C VAL A 167 -11.09 11.86 -7.76
N THR A 168 -12.17 11.55 -8.48
CA THR A 168 -13.55 11.80 -8.04
C THR A 168 -14.24 10.47 -7.77
N CYS A 169 -14.95 10.31 -6.66
CA CYS A 169 -15.72 9.12 -6.30
C CYS A 169 -17.20 9.48 -6.06
N GLU A 170 -18.10 8.67 -6.61
CA GLU A 170 -19.55 8.90 -6.64
C GLU A 170 -20.21 8.75 -5.26
N GLU A 171 -19.66 7.90 -4.38
CA GLU A 171 -20.20 7.61 -3.04
C GLU A 171 -19.07 7.33 -2.04
N SER A 172 -19.30 7.74 -0.79
CA SER A 172 -18.47 7.48 0.39
C SER A 172 -19.25 6.68 1.45
N VAL A 173 -18.56 5.82 2.21
CA VAL A 173 -19.06 5.21 3.45
C VAL A 173 -17.94 5.33 4.48
N CYS A 174 -18.14 6.21 5.46
CA CYS A 174 -17.16 6.58 6.47
C CYS A 174 -17.66 6.24 7.87
N ASP A 175 -16.88 5.44 8.59
CA ASP A 175 -17.12 5.04 9.97
C ASP A 175 -16.07 5.66 10.92
N CYS A 176 -16.52 5.97 12.12
CA CYS A 176 -15.71 6.46 13.24
C CYS A 176 -15.73 5.38 14.32
N THR A 177 -14.56 4.93 14.78
CA THR A 177 -14.49 3.89 15.82
C THR A 177 -14.70 4.49 17.23
N ASP A 178 -14.56 3.67 18.26
CA ASP A 178 -14.61 4.09 19.67
C ASP A 178 -13.50 5.09 20.07
N GLN A 179 -12.51 5.30 19.21
CA GLN A 179 -11.48 6.34 19.37
C GLN A 179 -12.00 7.75 19.01
N CYS A 180 -13.10 7.85 18.27
CA CYS A 180 -13.67 9.14 17.92
C CYS A 180 -14.38 9.81 19.10
N SER A 181 -14.22 11.14 19.21
CA SER A 181 -15.13 11.94 20.02
C SER A 181 -16.54 11.94 19.39
N ASP A 182 -17.58 12.14 20.20
CA ASP A 182 -18.96 12.30 19.70
C ASP A 182 -19.05 13.36 18.59
N PHE A 183 -18.25 14.43 18.69
CA PHE A 183 -18.19 15.49 17.68
C PHE A 183 -17.57 15.00 16.36
N SER A 184 -16.44 14.28 16.44
CA SER A 184 -15.79 13.66 15.29
C SER A 184 -16.72 12.64 14.61
N ASN A 185 -17.39 11.80 15.40
CA ASN A 185 -18.30 10.78 14.90
C ASN A 185 -19.48 11.38 14.12
N ASN A 186 -20.11 12.45 14.64
CA ASN A 186 -21.18 13.13 13.91
C ASN A 186 -20.72 13.74 12.58
N ILE A 187 -19.45 14.19 12.47
CA ILE A 187 -18.90 14.73 11.22
C ILE A 187 -18.63 13.59 10.23
N VAL A 188 -18.01 12.50 10.68
CA VAL A 188 -17.65 11.35 9.85
C VAL A 188 -18.89 10.62 9.32
N LEU A 189 -19.93 10.45 10.15
CA LEU A 189 -21.22 9.91 9.70
C LEU A 189 -21.92 10.84 8.70
N TYR A 190 -21.74 12.16 8.82
CA TYR A 190 -22.28 13.13 7.85
C TYR A 190 -21.52 13.14 6.52
N MET A 191 -20.24 12.70 6.50
CA MET A 191 -19.45 12.54 5.28
C MET A 191 -19.87 11.32 4.44
N SER A 192 -20.71 10.42 4.95
CA SER A 192 -21.18 9.22 4.23
C SER A 192 -22.34 9.50 3.28
N GLY A 193 -22.39 8.81 2.15
CA GLY A 193 -23.42 8.94 1.11
C GLY A 193 -23.24 10.17 0.21
N HIS A 194 -22.04 10.75 0.18
CA HIS A 194 -21.73 11.99 -0.54
C HIS A 194 -20.61 11.80 -1.56
N GLU A 195 -20.56 12.69 -2.56
CA GLU A 195 -19.47 12.74 -3.54
C GLU A 195 -18.16 13.16 -2.86
N ALA A 196 -17.06 12.51 -3.24
CA ALA A 196 -15.73 12.74 -2.71
C ALA A 196 -14.76 13.11 -3.83
N PHE A 197 -13.95 14.14 -3.61
CA PHE A 197 -12.95 14.63 -4.57
C PHE A 197 -11.59 14.74 -3.89
N PHE A 198 -10.64 13.95 -4.36
CA PHE A 198 -9.23 14.02 -3.97
C PHE A 198 -8.52 14.97 -4.93
N ASN A 199 -8.20 16.18 -4.45
CA ASN A 199 -7.30 17.07 -5.17
C ASN A 199 -5.86 16.78 -4.74
N VAL A 200 -4.97 16.57 -5.71
CA VAL A 200 -3.57 16.31 -5.47
C VAL A 200 -2.73 17.42 -6.11
N THR A 201 -1.77 17.96 -5.36
CA THR A 201 -0.87 19.02 -5.85
C THR A 201 0.59 18.75 -5.52
N GLY A 202 1.48 19.20 -6.40
CA GLY A 202 2.92 18.86 -6.41
C GLY A 202 3.25 17.79 -7.45
N ASP A 203 4.44 17.89 -8.05
CA ASP A 203 4.88 17.07 -9.18
C ASP A 203 6.03 16.09 -8.81
N GLY A 204 6.16 15.02 -9.60
CA GLY A 204 7.29 14.09 -9.49
C GLY A 204 7.12 12.98 -8.43
N VAL A 205 8.15 12.83 -7.59
CA VAL A 205 8.46 11.58 -6.84
C VAL A 205 8.68 11.83 -5.33
N GLY A 206 8.13 12.94 -4.82
CA GLY A 206 8.45 13.51 -3.51
C GLY A 206 7.27 13.46 -2.53
N GLU A 207 7.21 14.46 -1.66
CA GLU A 207 5.99 14.78 -0.91
C GLU A 207 5.04 15.58 -1.79
N HIS A 208 3.76 15.20 -1.76
CA HIS A 208 2.65 15.83 -2.48
C HIS A 208 1.58 16.24 -1.47
N HIS A 209 0.86 17.31 -1.75
CA HIS A 209 -0.29 17.72 -0.94
C HIS A 209 -1.53 17.01 -1.48
N VAL A 210 -2.27 16.33 -0.61
CA VAL A 210 -3.56 15.69 -0.93
C VAL A 210 -4.63 16.32 -0.07
N GLU A 211 -5.66 16.87 -0.71
CA GLU A 211 -6.83 17.45 -0.06
C GLU A 211 -8.06 16.64 -0.48
N LEU A 212 -8.67 15.93 0.48
CA LEU A 212 -9.94 15.25 0.28
C LEU A 212 -11.08 16.20 0.66
N HIS A 213 -11.80 16.63 -0.37
CA HIS A 213 -13.05 17.36 -0.27
C HIS A 213 -14.21 16.36 -0.30
N MET A 214 -15.20 16.51 0.59
CA MET A 214 -16.44 15.73 0.54
C MET A 214 -17.63 16.67 0.62
N GLU A 215 -18.67 16.42 -0.16
CA GLU A 215 -19.85 17.27 -0.16
C GLU A 215 -20.45 17.37 1.25
N GLY A 216 -20.67 18.59 1.74
CA GLY A 216 -21.26 18.85 3.05
C GLY A 216 -20.34 18.66 4.25
N ALA A 217 -19.10 18.19 4.07
CA ALA A 217 -18.12 18.16 5.15
C ALA A 217 -17.81 19.59 5.67
N PRO A 218 -17.63 19.79 6.99
CA PRO A 218 -17.36 21.12 7.56
C PRO A 218 -15.93 21.61 7.33
N PHE A 219 -15.02 20.72 6.93
CA PHE A 219 -13.63 21.00 6.56
C PHE A 219 -13.09 19.87 5.67
N ASP A 220 -12.08 20.19 4.86
CA ASP A 220 -11.39 19.24 3.99
C ASP A 220 -10.31 18.47 4.76
N ILE A 221 -10.07 17.20 4.38
CA ILE A 221 -9.00 16.39 4.96
C ILE A 221 -7.71 16.62 4.16
N ALA A 222 -6.88 17.55 4.64
CA ALA A 222 -5.59 17.88 4.02
C ALA A 222 -4.42 17.12 4.66
N ALA A 223 -3.62 16.46 3.84
CA ALA A 223 -2.45 15.67 4.23
C ALA A 223 -1.25 15.90 3.28
N ILE A 224 -0.05 15.54 3.74
CA ILE A 224 1.17 15.51 2.94
C ILE A 224 1.55 14.04 2.74
N CYS A 225 1.54 13.59 1.49
CA CYS A 225 1.64 12.19 1.11
C CYS A 225 2.87 11.92 0.24
N THR A 226 3.45 10.73 0.38
CA THR A 226 4.18 10.07 -0.70
C THR A 226 3.25 9.03 -1.34
N ALA A 227 3.46 8.68 -2.61
CA ALA A 227 2.63 7.71 -3.33
C ALA A 227 3.45 6.72 -4.14
N SER A 228 3.00 5.48 -4.24
CA SER A 228 3.64 4.44 -5.05
C SER A 228 2.70 3.30 -5.48
N ALA A 229 3.17 2.50 -6.45
CA ALA A 229 2.51 1.29 -6.92
C ALA A 229 3.54 0.30 -7.48
N CYS A 230 3.29 -1.00 -7.31
CA CYS A 230 3.99 -2.07 -8.01
C CYS A 230 3.40 -2.27 -9.40
N VAL A 231 4.25 -2.20 -10.44
CA VAL A 231 3.78 -2.13 -11.83
C VAL A 231 4.58 -3.07 -12.73
N GLU A 232 3.88 -3.80 -13.61
CA GLU A 232 4.55 -4.64 -14.61
C GLU A 232 5.16 -3.77 -15.72
N GLY A 233 6.41 -4.04 -16.08
CA GLY A 233 7.07 -3.40 -17.21
C GLY A 233 8.58 -3.57 -17.23
N LEU A 234 9.23 -2.98 -18.23
CA LEU A 234 10.67 -2.72 -18.13
C LEU A 234 10.86 -1.65 -17.06
N GLY A 235 11.79 -1.87 -16.12
CA GLY A 235 12.17 -0.94 -15.04
C GLY A 235 12.78 0.38 -15.52
N LEU A 236 11.97 1.15 -16.26
CA LEU A 236 12.22 2.53 -16.62
C LEU A 236 11.86 3.39 -15.42
N ASP A 237 12.79 3.42 -14.47
CA ASP A 237 13.12 4.64 -13.74
C ASP A 237 13.01 5.82 -14.71
N LEU A 238 11.95 6.63 -14.59
CA LEU A 238 11.83 7.88 -15.36
C LEU A 238 12.93 8.90 -15.00
N ASN A 239 13.76 8.56 -13.99
CA ASN A 239 14.98 9.27 -13.59
C ASN A 239 16.30 8.70 -14.15
N LYS A 240 16.32 7.54 -14.85
CA LYS A 240 17.54 7.04 -15.51
C LYS A 240 17.59 7.49 -16.98
N ASN A 241 18.14 8.68 -17.19
CA ASN A 241 18.40 9.34 -18.48
C ASN A 241 17.16 9.72 -19.33
N MET A 242 16.58 10.89 -19.03
CA MET A 242 15.93 11.70 -20.06
C MET A 242 16.97 12.49 -20.88
N THR A 243 17.84 11.78 -21.61
CA THR A 243 18.67 12.35 -22.68
C THR A 243 18.52 11.50 -23.96
N SER A 244 17.84 12.10 -24.94
CA SER A 244 17.59 11.60 -26.31
C SER A 244 17.06 10.16 -26.45
N PHE A 245 15.73 10.03 -26.51
CA PHE A 245 15.12 9.01 -27.37
C PHE A 245 15.09 9.55 -28.81
N ASP A 246 16.06 9.15 -29.62
CA ASP A 246 16.20 9.64 -31.00
C ASP A 246 15.23 8.89 -31.91
N LEU A 247 14.06 9.48 -32.15
CA LEU A 247 13.05 8.97 -33.09
C LEU A 247 13.49 9.18 -34.55
N GLN A 248 14.52 8.43 -34.99
CA GLN A 248 14.78 8.27 -36.42
C GLN A 248 13.74 7.31 -37.01
N GLY A 249 12.72 7.91 -37.62
CA GLY A 249 11.46 7.26 -37.92
C GLY A 249 11.51 6.15 -38.96
N VAL A 250 10.57 5.22 -38.82
CA VAL A 250 10.17 4.28 -39.88
C VAL A 250 9.46 5.09 -40.99
N GLY A 251 10.21 5.52 -41.99
CA GLY A 251 9.73 6.20 -43.20
C GLY A 251 9.97 5.34 -44.44
N ASN A 252 8.90 4.90 -45.10
CA ASN A 252 8.95 3.83 -46.10
C ASN A 252 9.21 4.34 -47.53
N SER A 253 10.09 3.63 -48.26
CA SER A 253 10.22 3.47 -49.73
C SER A 253 9.64 4.51 -50.70
N THR A 254 10.48 5.04 -51.59
CA THR A 254 10.13 5.11 -53.03
C THR A 254 11.35 5.13 -53.95
N GLU A 255 11.46 4.12 -54.82
CA GLU A 255 12.28 4.21 -56.04
C GLU A 255 11.54 5.06 -57.09
N VAL A 256 12.17 6.08 -57.66
CA VAL A 256 11.93 6.50 -59.05
C VAL A 256 13.25 7.04 -59.61
N GLY A 257 13.79 6.39 -60.64
CA GLY A 257 15.02 6.83 -61.31
C GLY A 257 14.79 7.87 -62.41
N LYS A 258 15.85 8.64 -62.71
CA LYS A 258 16.13 9.24 -64.03
C LYS A 258 17.59 9.65 -64.13
#